data_AF-A0A093ZRU6-F1
#
_entry.id   AF-A0A093ZRU6-F1
#
_cell.length_a   1.000
_cell.length_b   1.000
_cell.length_c   1.000
_cell.angle_alpha   90.00
_cell.angle_beta   90.00
_cell.angle_gamma   90.00
#
_symmetry.space_group_name_H-M   'P 1'
#
loop_
_entity.id
_entity.type
_entity.pdbx_description
1 polymer ?
#
loop_
_entity_poly.entity_id
_entity_poly.type
_entity_poly.pdbx_seq_one_letter_code
_entity_poly.pdbx_strand_id
1 'polypeptide(L)'
;KEGVITVKEGKTMEDELSVTEGMRFDRGFVSPYFITDTKSQKVEFEKPLILLSEKKISAVQDIIPALEASTQLRRPLVIIAEDIDGEALAVCILNKLRGQLQVAAVKAPGFGDNRKSILGDIGILTNATVFTDELDIKLEKATADMLGSTGSITITKEDTIILNGDGSKDAISQRCEQIRGVVNDPTTTDYEKEKLQERLAKLSGGVAVIKVGGSSEVEVGEKKDRYVDALNATRAAVELGILPGGGTALLKAAANALGGVKPANFDQQLGVSIIKNAITKPARTIVENAGLEGSVIVGKLMDEYKGEFNKGFNSATGEYVDMIEAGILDPFKVVRTGLVDASGVASLLGTTEVAIVEGEDKSAGPPGGMGGMGGGMGGMGGMGGMIVQVSQECVAKFNDLKLGKTLKYIIYKLSDDNKEIVVEDTSEDADWDNFREKLVNAKSKTKSGALTKGPRYAVYDFSYDLSSGEGSRSKITFIAWSPDDAGIQPKMVYASSKDALKRSLTGIAAEFQANDEDDIEYASVLNRVSKGLA
;
A
#
# COMPACT_ATOMS: atom_id res chain seq x y z
N LYS A 1 -9.22 -26.98 -10.59
CA LYS A 1 -10.05 -25.99 -9.86
C LYS A 1 -9.40 -25.52 -8.56
N GLU A 2 -8.65 -26.36 -7.83
CA GLU A 2 -8.12 -25.99 -6.49
C GLU A 2 -6.60 -25.77 -6.42
N GLY A 3 -5.90 -25.76 -7.55
CA GLY A 3 -4.47 -25.45 -7.58
C GLY A 3 -4.20 -23.98 -7.26
N VAL A 4 -3.24 -23.72 -6.38
CA VAL A 4 -2.78 -22.37 -6.08
C VAL A 4 -1.66 -22.02 -7.06
N ILE A 5 -1.75 -20.84 -7.65
CA ILE A 5 -0.66 -20.26 -8.46
C ILE A 5 -0.17 -19.01 -7.71
N THR A 6 1.13 -18.88 -7.54
CA THR A 6 1.80 -17.74 -6.92
C THR A 6 2.84 -17.18 -7.88
N VAL A 7 3.00 -15.86 -7.91
CA VAL A 7 4.00 -15.17 -8.75
C VAL A 7 5.10 -14.62 -7.84
N LYS A 8 6.35 -14.98 -8.12
CA LYS A 8 7.55 -14.49 -7.43
C LYS A 8 8.49 -13.82 -8.42
N GLU A 9 9.40 -13.00 -7.90
CA GLU A 9 10.50 -12.44 -8.68
C GLU A 9 11.55 -13.53 -8.92
N GLY A 10 11.92 -13.71 -10.18
CA GLY A 10 12.98 -14.61 -10.61
C GLY A 10 14.36 -13.97 -10.45
N LYS A 11 15.39 -14.82 -10.44
CA LYS A 11 16.80 -14.39 -10.45
C LYS A 11 17.46 -14.55 -11.82
N THR A 12 16.72 -15.09 -12.78
CA THR A 12 17.16 -15.41 -14.13
C THR A 12 16.53 -14.42 -15.11
N MET A 13 17.05 -14.39 -16.35
CA MET A 13 16.50 -13.54 -17.41
C MET A 13 15.18 -14.11 -17.96
N GLU A 14 14.96 -15.41 -17.78
CA GLU A 14 13.81 -16.15 -18.32
C GLU A 14 12.76 -16.41 -17.26
N ASP A 15 11.50 -16.54 -17.68
CA ASP A 15 10.41 -16.93 -16.78
C ASP A 15 10.46 -18.43 -16.52
N GLU A 16 10.37 -18.83 -15.25
CA GLU A 16 10.38 -20.23 -14.83
C GLU A 16 9.07 -20.60 -14.16
N LEU A 17 8.50 -21.75 -14.54
CA LEU A 17 7.38 -22.36 -13.82
C LEU A 17 7.90 -23.54 -12.98
N SER A 18 7.73 -23.46 -11.67
CA SER A 18 8.05 -24.56 -10.75
C SER A 18 6.83 -24.96 -9.95
N VAL A 19 6.52 -26.27 -9.87
CA VAL A 19 5.50 -26.77 -8.95
C VAL A 19 6.18 -27.17 -7.66
N THR A 20 5.78 -26.54 -6.56
CA THR A 20 6.35 -26.75 -5.22
C THR A 20 5.28 -27.26 -4.27
N GLU A 21 5.67 -28.01 -3.24
CA GLU A 21 4.74 -28.41 -2.18
C GLU A 21 4.33 -27.17 -1.37
N GLY A 22 3.06 -27.05 -1.00
CA GLY A 22 2.55 -25.89 -0.28
C GLY A 22 1.05 -25.98 -0.03
N MET A 23 0.52 -25.01 0.71
CA MET A 23 -0.89 -24.98 1.12
C MET A 23 -1.40 -23.54 1.13
N ARG A 24 -2.66 -23.33 0.73
CA ARG A 24 -3.39 -22.07 0.91
C ARG A 24 -4.61 -22.29 1.78
N PHE A 25 -4.90 -21.33 2.64
CA PHE A 25 -6.16 -21.25 3.38
C PHE A 25 -6.65 -19.80 3.52
N ASP A 26 -7.97 -19.67 3.64
CA ASP A 26 -8.70 -18.39 3.54
C ASP A 26 -8.76 -17.66 4.90
N ARG A 27 -7.58 -17.40 5.48
CA ARG A 27 -7.40 -16.53 6.65
C ARG A 27 -6.19 -15.63 6.43
N GLY A 28 -6.39 -14.33 6.56
CA GLY A 28 -5.33 -13.33 6.49
C GLY A 28 -4.75 -12.91 7.84
N PHE A 29 -3.92 -11.88 7.81
CA PHE A 29 -3.33 -11.31 9.02
C PHE A 29 -4.40 -10.74 9.96
N VAL A 30 -4.20 -10.92 11.27
CA VAL A 30 -5.11 -10.39 12.31
C VAL A 30 -5.03 -8.85 12.39
N SER A 31 -3.90 -8.26 12.02
CA SER A 31 -3.69 -6.81 12.06
C SER A 31 -2.89 -6.30 10.85
N PRO A 32 -3.30 -5.18 10.22
CA PRO A 32 -2.56 -4.60 9.11
C PRO A 32 -1.18 -4.07 9.51
N TYR A 33 -0.91 -3.90 10.81
CA TYR A 33 0.41 -3.48 11.28
C TYR A 33 1.52 -4.51 10.95
N PHE A 34 1.16 -5.75 10.66
CA PHE A 34 2.11 -6.78 10.24
C PHE A 34 2.60 -6.66 8.80
N ILE A 35 1.95 -5.84 7.96
CA ILE A 35 2.31 -5.65 6.54
C ILE A 35 3.81 -5.33 6.41
N THR A 36 4.48 -6.08 5.54
CA THR A 36 5.90 -5.91 5.18
C THR A 36 6.07 -5.23 3.84
N ASP A 37 5.15 -5.47 2.90
CA ASP A 37 5.08 -4.78 1.61
C ASP A 37 3.85 -3.88 1.58
N THR A 38 4.08 -2.57 1.70
CA THR A 38 3.02 -1.55 1.74
C THR A 38 2.38 -1.31 0.37
N LYS A 39 3.05 -1.63 -0.75
CA LYS A 39 2.50 -1.47 -2.10
C LYS A 39 1.42 -2.52 -2.35
N SER A 40 1.71 -3.77 -2.03
CA SER A 40 0.80 -4.89 -2.28
C SER A 40 -0.03 -5.31 -1.04
N GLN A 41 0.13 -4.61 0.08
CA GLN A 41 -0.60 -4.84 1.33
C GLN A 41 -0.54 -6.29 1.84
N LYS A 42 0.65 -6.89 1.80
CA LYS A 42 0.88 -8.27 2.24
C LYS A 42 2.04 -8.38 3.23
N VAL A 43 2.05 -9.49 3.96
CA VAL A 43 3.21 -9.96 4.72
C VAL A 43 3.93 -11.00 3.87
N GLU A 44 5.23 -10.86 3.72
CA GLU A 44 6.10 -11.85 3.09
C GLU A 44 7.27 -12.16 4.00
N PHE A 45 7.42 -13.44 4.35
CA PHE A 45 8.57 -13.93 5.09
C PHE A 45 9.22 -15.10 4.36
N GLU A 46 10.55 -15.06 4.32
CA GLU A 46 11.38 -16.16 3.86
C GLU A 46 11.89 -16.93 5.09
N LYS A 47 11.82 -18.26 5.04
CA LYS A 47 12.21 -19.17 6.12
C LYS A 47 11.66 -18.79 7.51
N PRO A 48 10.36 -18.53 7.69
CA PRO A 48 9.80 -18.22 9.01
C PRO A 48 9.79 -19.45 9.94
N LEU A 49 9.73 -19.21 11.24
CA LEU A 49 9.30 -20.16 12.27
C LEU A 49 7.77 -20.12 12.36
N ILE A 50 7.14 -21.27 12.58
CA ILE A 50 5.68 -21.40 12.62
C ILE A 50 5.25 -21.97 13.98
N LEU A 51 4.51 -21.16 14.74
CA LEU A 51 3.86 -21.56 15.98
C LEU A 51 2.40 -21.91 15.71
N LEU A 52 1.97 -23.12 16.08
CA LEU A 52 0.60 -23.59 15.89
C LEU A 52 -0.09 -23.84 17.23
N SER A 53 -1.19 -23.15 17.51
CA SER A 53 -1.98 -23.34 18.73
C SER A 53 -3.44 -23.65 18.40
N GLU A 54 -4.00 -24.71 18.97
CA GLU A 54 -5.43 -24.97 18.84
C GLU A 54 -6.26 -23.92 19.59
N LYS A 55 -5.69 -23.36 20.65
CA LYS A 55 -6.31 -22.38 21.55
C LYS A 55 -6.06 -20.95 21.13
N LYS A 56 -6.96 -20.09 21.63
CA LYS A 56 -6.75 -18.65 21.68
C LYS A 56 -5.53 -18.29 22.53
N ILE A 57 -4.74 -17.33 22.05
CA ILE A 57 -3.57 -16.78 22.72
C ILE A 57 -3.87 -15.32 23.09
N SER A 58 -3.94 -15.04 24.39
CA SER A 58 -4.18 -13.68 24.92
C SER A 58 -3.06 -13.18 25.82
N ALA A 59 -2.40 -14.10 26.54
CA ALA A 59 -1.34 -13.78 27.49
C ALA A 59 0.01 -13.66 26.80
N VAL A 60 0.84 -12.70 27.23
CA VAL A 60 2.18 -12.55 26.67
C VAL A 60 3.09 -13.75 26.98
N GLN A 61 2.90 -14.40 28.14
CA GLN A 61 3.73 -15.52 28.60
C GLN A 61 3.73 -16.70 27.62
N ASP A 62 2.60 -16.92 26.95
CA ASP A 62 2.41 -17.97 25.96
C ASP A 62 3.28 -17.79 24.72
N ILE A 63 3.64 -16.55 24.35
CA ILE A 63 4.38 -16.27 23.10
C ILE A 63 5.85 -15.94 23.33
N ILE A 64 6.28 -15.67 24.57
CA ILE A 64 7.67 -15.33 24.90
C ILE A 64 8.66 -16.35 24.34
N PRO A 65 8.50 -17.67 24.54
CA PRO A 65 9.48 -18.64 24.06
C PRO A 65 9.64 -18.62 22.54
N ALA A 66 8.54 -18.43 21.80
CA ALA A 66 8.57 -18.34 20.35
C ALA A 66 9.21 -17.03 19.85
N LEU A 67 8.96 -15.91 20.52
CA LEU A 67 9.62 -14.62 20.23
C LEU A 67 11.12 -14.69 20.51
N GLU A 68 11.53 -15.33 21.60
CA GLU A 68 12.94 -15.55 21.93
C GLU A 68 13.62 -16.43 20.88
N ALA A 69 13.00 -17.54 20.48
CA ALA A 69 13.51 -18.41 19.42
C ALA A 69 13.66 -17.66 18.08
N SER A 70 12.67 -16.87 17.69
CA SER A 70 12.71 -16.01 16.50
C SER A 70 13.87 -15.01 16.55
N THR A 71 14.08 -14.37 17.70
CA THR A 71 15.17 -13.41 17.91
C THR A 71 16.53 -14.08 17.85
N GLN A 72 16.71 -15.20 18.56
CA GLN A 72 17.98 -15.94 18.63
C GLN A 72 18.37 -16.49 17.27
N LEU A 73 17.43 -17.07 16.53
CA LEU A 73 17.66 -17.63 15.20
C LEU A 73 17.68 -16.57 14.09
N ARG A 74 17.28 -15.33 14.40
CA ARG A 74 17.11 -14.22 13.44
C ARG A 74 16.20 -14.61 12.27
N ARG A 75 15.10 -15.30 12.58
CA ARG A 75 14.11 -15.76 11.61
C ARG A 75 12.75 -15.14 11.92
N PRO A 76 11.93 -14.78 10.91
CA PRO A 76 10.58 -14.28 11.15
C PRO A 76 9.72 -15.31 11.90
N LEU A 77 8.72 -14.86 12.64
CA LEU A 77 7.76 -15.71 13.34
C LEU A 77 6.36 -15.54 12.75
N VAL A 78 5.70 -16.66 12.47
CA VAL A 78 4.26 -16.68 12.17
C VAL A 78 3.55 -17.48 13.24
N ILE A 79 2.53 -16.87 13.84
CA ILE A 79 1.68 -17.51 14.83
C ILE A 79 0.32 -17.79 14.18
N ILE A 80 -0.07 -19.07 14.16
CA ILE A 80 -1.39 -19.52 13.69
C ILE A 80 -2.12 -20.12 14.88
N ALA A 81 -3.19 -19.45 15.33
CA ALA A 81 -3.96 -19.88 16.48
C ALA A 81 -5.47 -19.71 16.27
N GLU A 82 -6.33 -20.31 17.10
CA GLU A 82 -7.78 -20.04 17.05
C GLU A 82 -8.08 -18.53 17.00
N ASP A 83 -7.44 -17.79 17.89
CA ASP A 83 -7.44 -16.33 17.89
C ASP A 83 -6.18 -15.80 18.60
N ILE A 84 -5.76 -14.58 18.27
CA ILE A 84 -4.65 -13.89 18.93
C ILE A 84 -5.11 -12.49 19.25
N ASP A 85 -5.19 -12.16 20.53
CA ASP A 85 -5.68 -10.85 20.99
C ASP A 85 -4.99 -10.40 22.29
N GLY A 86 -5.56 -9.39 22.94
CA GLY A 86 -5.10 -8.91 24.24
C GLY A 86 -3.64 -8.44 24.23
N GLU A 87 -2.93 -8.80 25.29
CA GLU A 87 -1.54 -8.40 25.51
C GLU A 87 -0.61 -9.06 24.48
N ALA A 88 -0.85 -10.33 24.13
CA ALA A 88 -0.06 -11.07 23.16
C ALA A 88 -0.03 -10.36 21.79
N LEU A 89 -1.21 -9.97 21.27
CA LEU A 89 -1.30 -9.25 19.99
C LEU A 89 -0.59 -7.89 20.05
N ALA A 90 -0.80 -7.13 21.14
CA ALA A 90 -0.19 -5.82 21.33
C ALA A 90 1.34 -5.92 21.32
N VAL A 91 1.90 -6.92 22.00
CA VAL A 91 3.35 -7.17 22.05
C VAL A 91 3.89 -7.54 20.67
N CYS A 92 3.22 -8.40 19.92
CA CYS A 92 3.62 -8.73 18.54
C CYS A 92 3.64 -7.47 17.64
N ILE A 93 2.59 -6.65 17.70
CA ILE A 93 2.50 -5.42 16.91
C ILE A 93 3.61 -4.44 17.30
N LEU A 94 3.83 -4.22 18.59
CA LEU A 94 4.86 -3.29 19.07
C LEU A 94 6.27 -3.74 18.68
N ASN A 95 6.58 -5.04 18.79
CA ASN A 95 7.88 -5.58 18.39
C ASN A 95 8.11 -5.46 16.89
N LYS A 96 7.08 -5.69 16.07
CA LYS A 96 7.13 -5.45 14.63
C LYS A 96 7.39 -3.96 14.36
N LEU A 97 6.57 -3.07 14.90
CA LEU A 97 6.67 -1.62 14.62
C LEU A 97 8.01 -1.02 15.04
N ARG A 98 8.64 -1.55 16.10
CA ARG A 98 10.00 -1.18 16.53
C ARG A 98 11.10 -1.77 15.64
N GLY A 99 10.76 -2.63 14.69
CA GLY A 99 11.73 -3.33 13.82
C GLY A 99 12.58 -4.37 14.56
N GLN A 100 12.22 -4.73 15.79
CA GLN A 100 12.99 -5.66 16.64
C GLN A 100 12.76 -7.11 16.21
N LEU A 101 11.54 -7.43 15.77
CA LEU A 101 11.15 -8.78 15.42
C LEU A 101 10.19 -8.77 14.23
N GLN A 102 10.44 -9.62 13.25
CA GLN A 102 9.52 -9.82 12.13
C GLN A 102 8.49 -10.87 12.54
N VAL A 103 7.28 -10.43 12.91
CA VAL A 103 6.19 -11.31 13.34
C VAL A 103 4.89 -11.02 12.60
N ALA A 104 4.11 -12.06 12.35
CA ALA A 104 2.72 -11.94 11.92
C ALA A 104 1.83 -12.97 12.64
N ALA A 105 0.58 -12.58 12.89
CA ALA A 105 -0.43 -13.42 13.50
C ALA A 105 -1.58 -13.67 12.52
N VAL A 106 -2.04 -14.92 12.42
CA VAL A 106 -3.11 -15.38 11.54
C VAL A 106 -4.06 -16.27 12.34
N LYS A 107 -5.37 -16.18 12.07
CA LYS A 107 -6.34 -17.10 12.68
C LYS A 107 -6.30 -18.45 11.98
N ALA A 108 -6.46 -19.53 12.74
CA ALA A 108 -6.54 -20.88 12.20
C ALA A 108 -7.79 -21.01 11.30
N PRO A 109 -7.68 -21.72 10.16
CA PRO A 109 -8.80 -21.95 9.26
C PRO A 109 -9.80 -22.96 9.81
N GLY A 110 -11.06 -22.86 9.40
CA GLY A 110 -12.14 -23.75 9.86
C GLY A 110 -12.67 -23.42 11.26
N PHE A 111 -13.53 -24.30 11.77
CA PHE A 111 -14.16 -24.22 13.09
C PHE A 111 -14.26 -25.63 13.70
N GLY A 112 -14.33 -25.73 15.04
CA GLY A 112 -14.47 -27.01 15.75
C GLY A 112 -13.42 -28.04 15.35
N ASP A 113 -13.84 -29.30 15.17
CA ASP A 113 -12.93 -30.40 14.82
C ASP A 113 -12.29 -30.26 13.44
N ASN A 114 -12.95 -29.55 12.52
CA ASN A 114 -12.35 -29.25 11.22
C ASN A 114 -11.15 -28.32 11.37
N ARG A 115 -11.22 -27.32 12.27
CA ARG A 115 -10.06 -26.47 12.59
C ARG A 115 -8.90 -27.28 13.15
N LYS A 116 -9.16 -28.16 14.11
CA LYS A 116 -8.14 -29.05 14.69
C LYS A 116 -7.47 -29.89 13.60
N SER A 117 -8.28 -30.46 12.72
CA SER A 117 -7.82 -31.31 11.63
C SER A 117 -6.96 -30.55 10.61
N ILE A 118 -7.37 -29.35 10.20
CA ILE A 118 -6.60 -28.51 9.28
C ILE A 118 -5.32 -27.99 9.95
N LEU A 119 -5.37 -27.64 11.24
CA LEU A 119 -4.18 -27.21 11.97
C LEU A 119 -3.16 -28.35 12.10
N GLY A 120 -3.63 -29.59 12.29
CA GLY A 120 -2.81 -30.80 12.20
C GLY A 120 -2.19 -31.00 10.82
N ASP A 121 -2.95 -30.73 9.75
CA ASP A 121 -2.44 -30.79 8.38
C ASP A 121 -1.33 -29.74 8.13
N ILE A 122 -1.49 -28.52 8.67
CA ILE A 122 -0.45 -27.48 8.64
C ILE A 122 0.78 -27.93 9.46
N GLY A 123 0.56 -28.56 10.61
CA GLY A 123 1.62 -29.12 11.45
C GLY A 123 2.46 -30.15 10.69
N ILE A 124 1.81 -31.09 10.01
CA ILE A 124 2.49 -32.10 9.18
C ILE A 124 3.24 -31.45 8.01
N LEU A 125 2.63 -30.48 7.33
CA LEU A 125 3.25 -29.77 6.21
C LEU A 125 4.51 -29.01 6.63
N THR A 126 4.50 -28.40 7.82
CA THR A 126 5.55 -27.49 8.29
C THR A 126 6.51 -28.14 9.29
N ASN A 127 6.29 -29.42 9.64
CA ASN A 127 6.93 -30.11 10.74
C ASN A 127 6.80 -29.38 12.10
N ALA A 128 5.69 -28.68 12.31
CA ALA A 128 5.38 -28.02 13.59
C ALA A 128 4.64 -28.97 14.53
N THR A 129 4.91 -28.84 15.82
CA THR A 129 4.03 -29.39 16.86
C THR A 129 2.81 -28.47 17.02
N VAL A 130 1.61 -29.05 16.99
CA VAL A 130 0.37 -28.31 17.27
C VAL A 130 0.12 -28.36 18.78
N PHE A 131 0.16 -27.21 19.45
CA PHE A 131 -0.11 -27.15 20.89
C PHE A 131 -1.62 -27.30 21.15
N THR A 132 -1.99 -28.36 21.85
CA THR A 132 -3.37 -28.72 22.25
C THR A 132 -3.44 -28.95 23.77
N ASP A 133 -4.65 -29.09 24.32
CA ASP A 133 -4.83 -29.42 25.75
C ASP A 133 -4.50 -30.85 26.11
N GLU A 134 -4.49 -31.73 25.11
CA GLU A 134 -4.23 -33.16 25.29
C GLU A 134 -2.73 -33.46 25.36
N LEU A 135 -1.90 -32.51 24.90
CA LEU A 135 -0.46 -32.60 25.03
C LEU A 135 -0.01 -32.13 26.41
N ASP A 136 0.89 -32.88 27.04
CA ASP A 136 1.49 -32.53 28.33
C ASP A 136 2.36 -31.26 28.29
N ILE A 137 2.66 -30.74 27.10
CA ILE A 137 3.55 -29.60 26.88
C ILE A 137 2.73 -28.34 26.64
N LYS A 138 2.79 -27.41 27.61
CA LYS A 138 2.18 -26.08 27.50
C LYS A 138 2.95 -25.17 26.56
N LEU A 139 2.24 -24.21 25.96
CA LEU A 139 2.76 -23.20 25.05
C LEU A 139 3.90 -22.35 25.67
N GLU A 140 3.78 -22.02 26.96
CA GLU A 140 4.80 -21.33 27.78
C GLU A 140 6.14 -22.08 27.85
N LYS A 141 6.18 -23.36 27.48
CA LYS A 141 7.39 -24.21 27.47
C LYS A 141 7.80 -24.61 26.06
N ALA A 142 7.29 -23.93 25.03
CA ALA A 142 7.64 -24.20 23.65
C ALA A 142 9.15 -24.05 23.42
N THR A 143 9.76 -25.02 22.74
CA THR A 143 11.15 -24.99 22.33
C THR A 143 11.25 -24.78 20.80
N ALA A 144 12.41 -24.36 20.31
CA ALA A 144 12.59 -24.03 18.90
C ALA A 144 12.36 -25.22 17.94
N ASP A 145 12.59 -26.46 18.41
CA ASP A 145 12.33 -27.70 17.69
C ASP A 145 10.85 -28.06 17.57
N MET A 146 9.99 -27.49 18.43
CA MET A 146 8.54 -27.66 18.34
C MET A 146 7.91 -26.70 17.32
N LEU A 147 8.63 -25.64 16.94
CA LEU A 147 8.20 -24.69 15.91
C LEU A 147 8.45 -25.28 14.53
N GLY A 148 7.46 -25.18 13.65
CA GLY A 148 7.62 -25.59 12.26
C GLY A 148 8.37 -24.56 11.45
N SER A 149 8.56 -24.89 10.17
CA SER A 149 9.29 -24.07 9.23
C SER A 149 8.79 -24.32 7.80
N THR A 150 9.04 -23.36 6.92
CA THR A 150 8.68 -23.41 5.51
C THR A 150 9.66 -22.55 4.72
N GLY A 151 9.82 -22.78 3.42
CA GLY A 151 10.67 -21.97 2.56
C GLY A 151 10.22 -20.50 2.51
N SER A 152 8.92 -20.25 2.36
CA SER A 152 8.36 -18.91 2.45
C SER A 152 6.87 -18.93 2.77
N ILE A 153 6.37 -17.83 3.34
CA ILE A 153 4.93 -17.63 3.59
C ILE A 153 4.51 -16.24 3.12
N THR A 154 3.33 -16.17 2.50
CA THR A 154 2.69 -14.92 2.07
C THR A 154 1.33 -14.82 2.75
N ILE A 155 1.04 -13.70 3.40
CA ILE A 155 -0.23 -13.46 4.11
C ILE A 155 -0.84 -12.16 3.61
N THR A 156 -2.05 -12.22 3.06
CA THR A 156 -2.84 -11.06 2.65
C THR A 156 -3.92 -10.76 3.70
N LYS A 157 -4.85 -9.86 3.40
CA LYS A 157 -6.03 -9.61 4.24
C LYS A 157 -6.95 -10.84 4.35
N GLU A 158 -6.99 -11.67 3.31
CA GLU A 158 -7.97 -12.76 3.18
C GLU A 158 -7.32 -14.14 3.18
N ASP A 159 -6.06 -14.25 2.73
CA ASP A 159 -5.41 -15.51 2.45
C ASP A 159 -4.06 -15.66 3.15
N THR A 160 -3.71 -16.90 3.45
CA THR A 160 -2.34 -17.31 3.79
C THR A 160 -1.88 -18.41 2.85
N ILE A 161 -0.67 -18.27 2.33
CA ILE A 161 -0.04 -19.21 1.39
C ILE A 161 1.31 -19.64 1.97
N ILE A 162 1.45 -20.94 2.26
CA ILE A 162 2.66 -21.59 2.76
C ILE A 162 3.33 -22.31 1.58
N LEU A 163 4.62 -22.06 1.35
CA LEU A 163 5.39 -22.67 0.26
C LEU A 163 6.64 -23.39 0.77
N ASN A 164 6.85 -24.61 0.28
CA ASN A 164 7.95 -25.50 0.64
C ASN A 164 8.02 -25.74 2.16
N GLY A 165 6.97 -26.33 2.74
CA GLY A 165 6.98 -26.71 4.16
C GLY A 165 8.08 -27.71 4.47
N ASP A 166 8.67 -27.65 5.67
CA ASP A 166 9.76 -28.54 6.10
C ASP A 166 9.27 -29.94 6.56
N GLY A 167 7.98 -30.25 6.35
CA GLY A 167 7.39 -31.57 6.58
C GLY A 167 8.01 -32.66 5.71
N SER A 168 8.14 -33.88 6.24
CA SER A 168 8.64 -35.00 5.45
C SER A 168 7.61 -35.44 4.41
N LYS A 169 8.07 -35.74 3.19
CA LYS A 169 7.19 -36.23 2.10
C LYS A 169 6.42 -37.49 2.48
N ASP A 170 7.05 -38.34 3.29
CA ASP A 170 6.41 -39.56 3.81
C ASP A 170 5.27 -39.24 4.76
N ALA A 171 5.44 -38.29 5.69
CA ALA A 171 4.39 -37.87 6.60
C ALA A 171 3.21 -37.21 5.86
N ILE A 172 3.50 -36.37 4.86
CA ILE A 172 2.47 -35.75 4.01
C ILE A 172 1.72 -36.82 3.20
N SER A 173 2.45 -37.79 2.64
CA SER A 173 1.86 -38.89 1.85
C SER A 173 0.97 -39.78 2.71
N GLN A 174 1.44 -40.18 3.89
CA GLN A 174 0.66 -40.94 4.87
C GLN A 174 -0.59 -40.17 5.30
N ARG A 175 -0.48 -38.86 5.52
CA ARG A 175 -1.63 -38.03 5.86
C ARG A 175 -2.65 -37.97 4.72
N CYS A 176 -2.19 -37.83 3.48
CA CYS A 176 -3.07 -37.89 2.32
C CYS A 176 -3.78 -39.24 2.20
N GLU A 177 -3.08 -40.35 2.45
CA GLU A 177 -3.66 -41.70 2.44
C GLU A 177 -4.70 -41.91 3.54
N GLN A 178 -4.42 -41.42 4.76
CA GLN A 178 -5.39 -41.42 5.85
C GLN A 178 -6.68 -40.69 5.45
N ILE A 179 -6.56 -39.49 4.88
CA ILE A 179 -7.72 -38.72 4.43
C ILE A 179 -8.48 -39.45 3.31
N ARG A 180 -7.77 -40.03 2.32
CA ARG A 180 -8.40 -40.85 1.26
C ARG A 180 -9.14 -42.05 1.82
N GLY A 181 -8.59 -42.70 2.86
CA GLY A 181 -9.24 -43.80 3.55
C GLY A 181 -10.60 -43.41 4.11
N VAL A 182 -10.65 -42.28 4.83
CA VAL A 182 -11.91 -41.75 5.40
C VAL A 182 -12.88 -41.31 4.31
N VAL A 183 -12.41 -40.65 3.23
CA VAL A 183 -13.27 -40.25 2.10
C VAL A 183 -14.00 -41.43 1.47
N ASN A 184 -13.34 -42.59 1.42
CA ASN A 184 -13.87 -43.81 0.82
C ASN A 184 -14.72 -44.65 1.79
N ASP A 185 -14.82 -44.26 3.07
CA ASP A 185 -15.65 -44.96 4.03
C ASP A 185 -17.14 -44.78 3.66
N PRO A 186 -17.91 -45.89 3.53
CA PRO A 186 -19.32 -45.83 3.18
C PRO A 186 -20.19 -45.11 4.24
N THR A 187 -19.70 -44.93 5.46
CA THR A 187 -20.41 -44.22 6.53
C THR A 187 -20.20 -42.71 6.49
N THR A 188 -19.25 -42.21 5.68
CA THR A 188 -18.96 -40.77 5.55
C THR A 188 -19.99 -40.10 4.66
N THR A 189 -20.58 -39.02 5.18
CA THR A 189 -21.60 -38.24 4.48
C THR A 189 -21.02 -37.48 3.29
N ASP A 190 -21.85 -37.13 2.31
CA ASP A 190 -21.39 -36.37 1.13
C ASP A 190 -20.79 -35.00 1.50
N TYR A 191 -21.33 -34.36 2.54
CA TYR A 191 -20.80 -33.12 3.09
C TYR A 191 -19.39 -33.29 3.69
N GLU A 192 -19.16 -34.36 4.45
CA GLU A 192 -17.84 -34.66 5.01
C GLU A 192 -16.85 -35.04 3.91
N LYS A 193 -17.28 -35.79 2.89
CA LYS A 193 -16.45 -36.11 1.73
C LYS A 193 -15.97 -34.87 1.02
N GLU A 194 -16.85 -33.88 0.80
CA GLU A 194 -16.46 -32.59 0.20
C GLU A 194 -15.39 -31.89 1.04
N LYS A 195 -15.59 -31.80 2.36
CA LYS A 195 -14.62 -31.15 3.28
C LYS A 195 -13.28 -31.90 3.36
N LEU A 196 -13.30 -33.21 3.32
CA LEU A 196 -12.09 -34.04 3.29
C LEU A 196 -11.37 -33.92 1.94
N GLN A 197 -12.12 -33.80 0.83
CA GLN A 197 -11.55 -33.55 -0.50
C GLN A 197 -10.87 -32.18 -0.58
N GLU A 198 -11.47 -31.11 -0.03
CA GLU A 198 -10.83 -29.79 0.06
C GLU A 198 -9.50 -29.86 0.82
N ARG A 199 -9.47 -30.59 1.95
CA ARG A 199 -8.24 -30.78 2.74
C ARG A 199 -7.19 -31.59 1.99
N LEU A 200 -7.60 -32.68 1.34
CA LEU A 200 -6.71 -33.50 0.53
C LEU A 200 -6.12 -32.70 -0.62
N ALA A 201 -6.92 -31.88 -1.29
CA ALA A 201 -6.46 -31.01 -2.37
C ALA A 201 -5.47 -29.95 -1.86
N LYS A 202 -5.67 -29.40 -0.67
CA LYS A 202 -4.74 -28.45 -0.04
C LYS A 202 -3.41 -29.07 0.38
N LEU A 203 -3.38 -30.38 0.68
CA LEU A 203 -2.16 -31.11 1.03
C LEU A 203 -1.43 -31.72 -0.18
N SER A 204 -2.19 -32.21 -1.16
CA SER A 204 -1.65 -32.92 -2.34
C SER A 204 -1.50 -32.03 -3.58
N GLY A 205 -2.27 -30.95 -3.66
CA GLY A 205 -2.24 -29.96 -4.72
C GLY A 205 -1.11 -28.98 -4.48
N GLY A 206 0.08 -29.34 -4.95
CA GLY A 206 1.24 -28.44 -4.91
C GLY A 206 0.91 -27.05 -5.46
N VAL A 207 1.60 -26.05 -4.94
CA VAL A 207 1.49 -24.66 -5.37
C VAL A 207 2.40 -24.45 -6.58
N ALA A 208 1.82 -24.06 -7.70
CA ALA A 208 2.56 -23.63 -8.87
C ALA A 208 3.14 -22.22 -8.60
N VAL A 209 4.44 -22.07 -8.77
CA VAL A 209 5.15 -20.81 -8.59
C VAL A 209 5.72 -20.39 -9.94
N ILE A 210 5.26 -19.24 -10.44
CA ILE A 210 5.83 -18.56 -11.59
C ILE A 210 6.90 -17.62 -11.08
N LYS A 211 8.15 -17.82 -11.48
CA LYS A 211 9.25 -16.90 -11.21
C LYS A 211 9.46 -16.03 -12.44
N VAL A 212 9.26 -14.74 -12.27
CA VAL A 212 9.31 -13.77 -13.37
C VAL A 212 10.73 -13.28 -13.55
N GLY A 213 11.33 -13.60 -14.70
CA GLY A 213 12.67 -13.18 -15.05
C GLY A 213 12.68 -11.84 -15.81
N GLY A 214 13.83 -11.17 -15.80
CA GLY A 214 14.00 -9.91 -16.52
C GLY A 214 15.39 -9.31 -16.35
N SER A 215 15.67 -8.28 -17.15
CA SER A 215 17.00 -7.64 -17.26
C SER A 215 17.21 -6.55 -16.21
N SER A 216 16.14 -6.02 -15.62
CA SER A 216 16.16 -4.99 -14.59
C SER A 216 15.05 -5.20 -13.55
N GLU A 217 15.24 -4.69 -12.35
CA GLU A 217 14.25 -4.76 -11.26
C GLU A 217 12.91 -4.11 -11.65
N VAL A 218 12.96 -3.00 -12.40
CA VAL A 218 11.76 -2.30 -12.87
C VAL A 218 10.97 -3.16 -13.87
N GLU A 219 11.66 -3.81 -14.80
CA GLU A 219 11.04 -4.73 -15.77
C GLU A 219 10.44 -5.95 -15.09
N VAL A 220 11.19 -6.59 -14.18
CA VAL A 220 10.69 -7.74 -13.40
C VAL A 220 9.45 -7.34 -12.60
N GLY A 221 9.47 -6.16 -11.98
CA GLY A 221 8.34 -5.62 -11.23
C GLY A 221 7.09 -5.41 -12.09
N GLU A 222 7.20 -4.75 -13.24
CA GLU A 222 6.08 -4.55 -14.17
C GLU A 222 5.54 -5.89 -14.69
N LYS A 223 6.43 -6.78 -15.12
CA LYS A 223 6.05 -8.07 -15.69
C LYS A 223 5.37 -8.95 -14.64
N LYS A 224 5.85 -8.92 -13.39
CA LYS A 224 5.21 -9.56 -12.25
C LYS A 224 3.81 -9.01 -12.00
N ASP A 225 3.65 -7.69 -11.99
CA ASP A 225 2.34 -7.05 -11.83
C ASP A 225 1.36 -7.53 -12.93
N ARG A 226 1.81 -7.63 -14.20
CA ARG A 226 0.98 -8.21 -15.28
C ARG A 226 0.62 -9.67 -15.07
N TYR A 227 1.55 -10.50 -14.59
CA TYR A 227 1.27 -11.92 -14.29
C TYR A 227 0.23 -12.05 -13.17
N VAL A 228 0.33 -11.20 -12.13
CA VAL A 228 -0.63 -11.14 -11.03
C VAL A 228 -2.01 -10.76 -11.55
N ASP A 229 -2.10 -9.73 -12.41
CA ASP A 229 -3.36 -9.31 -13.02
C ASP A 229 -3.97 -10.41 -13.90
N ALA A 230 -3.17 -11.05 -14.76
CA ALA A 230 -3.63 -12.15 -15.60
C ALA A 230 -4.16 -13.34 -14.78
N LEU A 231 -3.50 -13.65 -13.67
CA LEU A 231 -3.90 -14.71 -12.75
C LEU A 231 -5.22 -14.37 -12.04
N ASN A 232 -5.38 -13.14 -11.58
CA ASN A 232 -6.62 -12.67 -10.95
C ASN A 232 -7.78 -12.64 -11.96
N ALA A 233 -7.54 -12.18 -13.19
CA ALA A 233 -8.53 -12.18 -14.26
C ALA A 233 -8.97 -13.61 -14.63
N THR A 234 -8.02 -14.54 -14.75
CA THR A 234 -8.32 -15.94 -15.06
C THR A 234 -9.13 -16.60 -13.95
N ARG A 235 -8.79 -16.35 -12.67
CA ARG A 235 -9.60 -16.83 -11.52
C ARG A 235 -11.02 -16.30 -11.56
N ALA A 236 -11.17 -14.99 -11.74
CA ALA A 236 -12.46 -14.34 -11.86
C ALA A 236 -13.31 -14.90 -13.03
N ALA A 237 -12.67 -15.23 -14.16
CA ALA A 237 -13.31 -15.81 -15.33
C ALA A 237 -13.77 -17.26 -15.08
N VAL A 238 -12.97 -18.06 -14.39
CA VAL A 238 -13.34 -19.44 -14.01
C VAL A 238 -14.52 -19.47 -13.04
N GLU A 239 -14.63 -18.47 -12.14
CA GLU A 239 -15.68 -18.40 -11.15
C GLU A 239 -17.05 -18.03 -11.71
N LEU A 240 -17.14 -16.92 -12.46
CA LEU A 240 -18.42 -16.36 -12.92
C LEU A 240 -18.58 -16.32 -14.44
N GLY A 241 -17.62 -16.84 -15.19
CA GLY A 241 -17.63 -16.82 -16.66
C GLY A 241 -17.05 -15.52 -17.24
N ILE A 242 -17.22 -15.39 -18.55
CA ILE A 242 -16.61 -14.34 -19.38
C ILE A 242 -17.67 -13.55 -20.15
N LEU A 243 -17.31 -12.35 -20.58
CA LEU A 243 -18.12 -11.44 -21.39
C LEU A 243 -17.30 -10.91 -22.58
N PRO A 244 -17.96 -10.41 -23.66
CA PRO A 244 -17.26 -9.68 -24.71
C PRO A 244 -16.64 -8.41 -24.10
N GLY A 245 -15.32 -8.28 -24.26
CA GLY A 245 -14.53 -7.27 -23.57
C GLY A 245 -14.59 -5.89 -24.22
N GLY A 246 -13.63 -5.02 -23.88
CA GLY A 246 -13.51 -3.67 -24.45
C GLY A 246 -14.70 -2.76 -24.11
N GLY A 247 -15.38 -3.03 -22.99
CA GLY A 247 -16.62 -2.35 -22.61
C GLY A 247 -17.85 -2.73 -23.46
N THR A 248 -17.73 -3.68 -24.39
CA THR A 248 -18.83 -4.11 -25.28
C THR A 248 -20.03 -4.61 -24.48
N ALA A 249 -19.83 -5.45 -23.47
CA ALA A 249 -20.92 -5.95 -22.64
C ALA A 249 -21.71 -4.83 -21.94
N LEU A 250 -21.03 -3.76 -21.49
CA LEU A 250 -21.67 -2.59 -20.88
C LEU A 250 -22.50 -1.79 -21.90
N LEU A 251 -21.99 -1.65 -23.14
CA LEU A 251 -22.76 -1.04 -24.23
C LEU A 251 -24.02 -1.82 -24.56
N LYS A 252 -23.94 -3.15 -24.62
CA LYS A 252 -25.11 -4.00 -24.85
C LYS A 252 -26.11 -3.89 -23.71
N ALA A 253 -25.64 -3.82 -22.45
CA ALA A 253 -26.52 -3.57 -21.31
C ALA A 253 -27.24 -2.20 -21.42
N ALA A 254 -26.52 -1.15 -21.81
CA ALA A 254 -27.09 0.18 -22.02
C ALA A 254 -28.15 0.20 -23.13
N ALA A 255 -27.89 -0.49 -24.24
CA ALA A 255 -28.76 -0.51 -25.40
C ALA A 255 -29.99 -1.42 -25.20
N ASN A 256 -29.82 -2.58 -24.55
CA ASN A 256 -30.81 -3.66 -24.51
C ASN A 256 -31.54 -3.81 -23.17
N ALA A 257 -30.82 -3.72 -22.04
CA ALA A 257 -31.38 -4.09 -20.74
C ALA A 257 -32.12 -2.93 -20.05
N LEU A 258 -31.60 -1.70 -20.15
CA LEU A 258 -32.14 -0.55 -19.43
C LEU A 258 -33.44 0.01 -20.03
N GLY A 259 -33.76 -0.28 -21.29
CA GLY A 259 -34.97 0.22 -21.95
C GLY A 259 -36.27 -0.37 -21.39
N GLY A 260 -36.21 -1.53 -20.70
CA GLY A 260 -37.36 -2.18 -20.09
C GLY A 260 -37.63 -1.78 -18.64
N VAL A 261 -36.75 -0.98 -18.02
CA VAL A 261 -36.89 -0.55 -16.63
C VAL A 261 -38.02 0.49 -16.54
N LYS A 262 -39.03 0.21 -15.71
CA LYS A 262 -40.17 1.11 -15.47
C LYS A 262 -39.95 1.93 -14.19
N PRO A 263 -39.52 3.20 -14.29
CA PRO A 263 -39.35 4.05 -13.11
C PRO A 263 -40.70 4.47 -12.52
N ALA A 264 -40.76 4.64 -11.20
CA ALA A 264 -41.97 5.07 -10.49
C ALA A 264 -42.21 6.58 -10.57
N ASN A 265 -41.15 7.38 -10.77
CA ASN A 265 -41.19 8.84 -10.84
C ASN A 265 -40.09 9.39 -11.76
N PHE A 266 -40.11 10.71 -11.96
CA PHE A 266 -39.15 11.42 -12.82
C PHE A 266 -37.71 11.25 -12.34
N ASP A 267 -37.44 11.30 -11.03
CA ASP A 267 -36.08 11.19 -10.48
C ASP A 267 -35.48 9.81 -10.74
N GLN A 268 -36.27 8.74 -10.63
CA GLN A 268 -35.85 7.40 -11.00
C GLN A 268 -35.59 7.28 -12.51
N GLN A 269 -36.39 7.94 -13.35
CA GLN A 269 -36.15 7.98 -14.80
C GLN A 269 -34.84 8.69 -15.14
N LEU A 270 -34.54 9.79 -14.44
CA LEU A 270 -33.27 10.48 -14.55
C LEU A 270 -32.11 9.58 -14.09
N GLY A 271 -32.26 8.88 -12.97
CA GLY A 271 -31.28 7.91 -12.47
C GLY A 271 -30.95 6.80 -13.48
N VAL A 272 -31.97 6.21 -14.11
CA VAL A 272 -31.77 5.23 -15.20
C VAL A 272 -30.99 5.84 -16.36
N SER A 273 -31.28 7.07 -16.73
CA SER A 273 -30.59 7.79 -17.82
C SER A 273 -29.12 8.08 -17.47
N ILE A 274 -28.83 8.42 -16.21
CA ILE A 274 -27.46 8.62 -15.71
C ILE A 274 -26.65 7.32 -15.85
N ILE A 275 -27.19 6.20 -15.37
CA ILE A 275 -26.51 4.90 -15.47
C ILE A 275 -26.30 4.51 -16.94
N LYS A 276 -27.33 4.67 -17.78
CA LYS A 276 -27.26 4.37 -19.21
C LYS A 276 -26.12 5.14 -19.88
N ASN A 277 -25.93 6.40 -19.54
CA ASN A 277 -24.84 7.22 -20.09
C ASN A 277 -23.48 6.83 -19.48
N ALA A 278 -23.40 6.62 -18.17
CA ALA A 278 -22.15 6.32 -17.47
C ALA A 278 -21.49 5.03 -17.98
N ILE A 279 -22.26 3.96 -18.17
CA ILE A 279 -21.71 2.65 -18.57
C ILE A 279 -21.24 2.61 -20.04
N THR A 280 -21.49 3.65 -20.83
CA THR A 280 -20.90 3.80 -22.18
C THR A 280 -19.50 4.39 -22.17
N LYS A 281 -19.12 5.06 -21.08
CA LYS A 281 -17.82 5.76 -20.97
C LYS A 281 -16.62 4.82 -21.05
N PRO A 282 -16.60 3.61 -20.44
CA PRO A 282 -15.44 2.73 -20.54
C PRO A 282 -15.05 2.39 -22.00
N ALA A 283 -16.01 1.95 -22.81
CA ALA A 283 -15.75 1.64 -24.22
C ALA A 283 -15.28 2.89 -25.00
N ARG A 284 -15.91 4.04 -24.75
CA ARG A 284 -15.54 5.32 -25.36
C ARG A 284 -14.09 5.72 -25.02
N THR A 285 -13.71 5.64 -23.75
CA THR A 285 -12.36 5.96 -23.28
C THR A 285 -11.31 5.03 -23.86
N ILE A 286 -11.60 3.72 -23.99
CA ILE A 286 -10.69 2.76 -24.64
C ILE A 286 -10.44 3.14 -26.10
N VAL A 287 -11.49 3.53 -26.83
CA VAL A 287 -11.39 3.94 -28.24
C VAL A 287 -10.67 5.30 -28.39
N GLU A 288 -10.99 6.28 -27.55
CA GLU A 288 -10.35 7.60 -27.56
C GLU A 288 -8.85 7.51 -27.23
N ASN A 289 -8.47 6.67 -26.26
CA ASN A 289 -7.06 6.42 -25.93
C ASN A 289 -6.29 5.71 -27.06
N ALA A 290 -7.01 5.02 -27.97
CA ALA A 290 -6.44 4.46 -29.20
C ALA A 290 -6.34 5.48 -30.35
N GLY A 291 -6.69 6.75 -30.11
CA GLY A 291 -6.63 7.83 -31.10
C GLY A 291 -7.79 7.84 -32.10
N LEU A 292 -8.92 7.20 -31.76
CA LEU A 292 -10.08 7.04 -32.63
C LEU A 292 -11.31 7.79 -32.09
N GLU A 293 -12.29 8.04 -32.95
CA GLU A 293 -13.51 8.77 -32.61
C GLU A 293 -14.50 7.92 -31.81
N GLY A 294 -14.36 7.94 -30.48
CA GLY A 294 -15.16 7.13 -29.56
C GLY A 294 -16.67 7.31 -29.69
N SER A 295 -17.15 8.54 -29.96
CA SER A 295 -18.60 8.80 -30.13
C SER A 295 -19.18 8.08 -31.34
N VAL A 296 -18.45 8.06 -32.46
CA VAL A 296 -18.90 7.42 -33.71
C VAL A 296 -18.91 5.91 -33.54
N ILE A 297 -17.83 5.36 -32.99
CA ILE A 297 -17.66 3.91 -32.84
C ILE A 297 -18.68 3.35 -31.84
N VAL A 298 -18.83 3.99 -30.69
CA VAL A 298 -19.79 3.58 -29.65
C VAL A 298 -21.23 3.73 -30.15
N GLY A 299 -21.56 4.83 -30.83
CA GLY A 299 -22.87 5.02 -31.45
C GLY A 299 -23.22 3.89 -32.40
N LYS A 300 -22.29 3.53 -33.31
CA LYS A 300 -22.46 2.41 -34.23
C LYS A 300 -22.68 1.07 -33.51
N LEU A 301 -21.93 0.80 -32.43
CA LEU A 301 -22.11 -0.43 -31.63
C LEU A 301 -23.46 -0.52 -30.91
N MET A 302 -24.02 0.62 -30.52
CA MET A 302 -25.28 0.73 -29.80
C MET A 302 -26.51 0.76 -30.72
N ASP A 303 -26.36 1.26 -31.95
CA ASP A 303 -27.46 1.43 -32.89
C ASP A 303 -27.50 0.29 -33.90
N GLU A 304 -26.44 0.10 -34.69
CA GLU A 304 -26.40 -0.89 -35.77
C GLU A 304 -26.19 -2.32 -35.25
N TYR A 305 -25.25 -2.49 -34.30
CA TYR A 305 -24.87 -3.81 -33.80
C TYR A 305 -25.60 -4.23 -32.51
N LYS A 306 -26.69 -3.55 -32.17
CA LYS A 306 -27.44 -3.77 -30.91
C LYS A 306 -27.86 -5.23 -30.68
N GLY A 307 -28.27 -5.92 -31.75
CA GLY A 307 -28.76 -7.31 -31.71
C GLY A 307 -27.65 -8.36 -31.66
N GLU A 308 -26.41 -7.99 -32.00
CA GLU A 308 -25.26 -8.88 -31.98
C GLU A 308 -24.49 -8.68 -30.67
N PHE A 309 -24.77 -9.51 -29.67
CA PHE A 309 -24.24 -9.33 -28.31
C PHE A 309 -22.70 -9.31 -28.26
N ASN A 310 -22.04 -10.19 -29.02
CA ASN A 310 -20.58 -10.30 -29.04
C ASN A 310 -19.90 -9.29 -29.95
N LYS A 311 -20.64 -8.60 -30.84
CA LYS A 311 -20.07 -7.69 -31.81
C LYS A 311 -19.61 -6.41 -31.11
N GLY A 312 -18.30 -6.19 -31.12
CA GLY A 312 -17.62 -5.06 -30.50
C GLY A 312 -16.61 -4.43 -31.45
N PHE A 313 -15.69 -3.65 -30.88
CA PHE A 313 -14.64 -2.96 -31.62
C PHE A 313 -13.27 -3.30 -31.04
N ASN A 314 -12.38 -3.84 -31.86
CA ASN A 314 -11.01 -4.10 -31.48
C ASN A 314 -10.18 -2.83 -31.69
N SER A 315 -9.93 -2.08 -30.61
CA SER A 315 -9.16 -0.83 -30.68
C SER A 315 -7.69 -1.01 -31.08
N ALA A 316 -7.14 -2.23 -31.02
CA ALA A 316 -5.78 -2.49 -31.47
C ALA A 316 -5.68 -2.61 -33.00
N THR A 317 -6.72 -3.09 -33.67
CA THR A 317 -6.76 -3.26 -35.14
C THR A 317 -7.66 -2.24 -35.86
N GLY A 318 -8.56 -1.58 -35.13
CA GLY A 318 -9.53 -0.64 -35.69
C GLY A 318 -10.75 -1.29 -36.33
N GLU A 319 -11.05 -2.54 -36.01
CA GLU A 319 -12.07 -3.34 -36.71
C GLU A 319 -13.25 -3.76 -35.81
N TYR A 320 -14.43 -3.89 -36.42
CA TYR A 320 -15.62 -4.44 -35.76
C TYR A 320 -15.64 -5.96 -35.85
N VAL A 321 -15.44 -6.65 -34.72
CA VAL A 321 -15.24 -8.10 -34.66
C VAL A 321 -16.18 -8.75 -33.66
N ASP A 322 -16.35 -10.08 -33.74
CA ASP A 322 -16.84 -10.84 -32.60
C ASP A 322 -15.72 -10.84 -31.55
N MET A 323 -15.98 -10.23 -30.39
CA MET A 323 -14.97 -10.01 -29.37
C MET A 323 -14.52 -11.33 -28.72
N ILE A 324 -15.41 -12.32 -28.63
CA ILE A 324 -15.09 -13.62 -28.03
C ILE A 324 -14.23 -14.43 -28.99
N GLU A 325 -14.60 -14.49 -30.27
CA GLU A 325 -13.81 -15.18 -31.29
C GLU A 325 -12.42 -14.54 -31.48
N ALA A 326 -12.34 -13.21 -31.36
CA ALA A 326 -11.08 -12.47 -31.40
C ALA A 326 -10.24 -12.60 -30.11
N GLY A 327 -10.73 -13.29 -29.07
CA GLY A 327 -10.03 -13.48 -27.79
C GLY A 327 -10.03 -12.24 -26.88
N ILE A 328 -10.85 -11.24 -27.17
CA ILE A 328 -10.98 -10.00 -26.38
C ILE A 328 -12.15 -10.16 -25.41
N LEU A 329 -11.84 -10.70 -24.24
CA LEU A 329 -12.82 -11.11 -23.24
C LEU A 329 -12.50 -10.50 -21.87
N ASP A 330 -13.55 -10.15 -21.15
CA ASP A 330 -13.46 -9.63 -19.78
C ASP A 330 -14.13 -10.61 -18.80
N PRO A 331 -13.56 -10.86 -17.61
CA PRO A 331 -14.20 -11.67 -16.59
C PRO A 331 -15.51 -11.04 -16.11
N PHE A 332 -16.62 -11.79 -16.10
CA PHE A 332 -17.93 -11.25 -15.68
C PHE A 332 -17.89 -10.68 -14.26
N LYS A 333 -17.18 -11.36 -13.35
CA LYS A 333 -16.99 -10.91 -11.96
C LYS A 333 -16.42 -9.49 -11.89
N VAL A 334 -15.40 -9.19 -12.68
CA VAL A 334 -14.73 -7.89 -12.68
C VAL A 334 -15.67 -6.79 -13.18
N VAL A 335 -16.37 -7.02 -14.29
CA VAL A 335 -17.31 -6.05 -14.86
C VAL A 335 -18.46 -5.75 -13.89
N ARG A 336 -19.03 -6.80 -13.28
CA ARG A 336 -20.11 -6.67 -12.30
C ARG A 336 -19.65 -5.93 -11.04
N THR A 337 -18.53 -6.37 -10.44
CA THR A 337 -18.01 -5.75 -9.21
C THR A 337 -17.66 -4.29 -9.45
N GLY A 338 -16.96 -3.97 -10.54
CA GLY A 338 -16.64 -2.59 -10.89
C GLY A 338 -17.87 -1.70 -11.04
N LEU A 339 -18.94 -2.20 -11.68
CA LEU A 339 -20.20 -1.46 -11.82
C LEU A 339 -20.90 -1.25 -10.46
N VAL A 340 -20.96 -2.29 -9.62
CA VAL A 340 -21.60 -2.22 -8.31
C VAL A 340 -20.85 -1.26 -7.39
N ASP A 341 -19.53 -1.37 -7.30
CA ASP A 341 -18.70 -0.52 -6.44
C ASP A 341 -18.78 0.95 -6.88
N ALA A 342 -18.67 1.22 -8.19
CA ALA A 342 -18.83 2.56 -8.73
C ALA A 342 -20.21 3.15 -8.42
N SER A 343 -21.28 2.35 -8.57
CA SER A 343 -22.64 2.79 -8.23
C SER A 343 -22.81 3.04 -6.73
N GLY A 344 -22.17 2.24 -5.88
CA GLY A 344 -22.19 2.41 -4.43
C GLY A 344 -21.57 3.74 -4.01
N VAL A 345 -20.36 4.03 -4.46
CA VAL A 345 -19.67 5.30 -4.17
C VAL A 345 -20.44 6.49 -4.74
N ALA A 346 -20.91 6.39 -5.99
CA ALA A 346 -21.66 7.46 -6.64
C ALA A 346 -22.99 7.76 -5.92
N SER A 347 -23.67 6.75 -5.37
CA SER A 347 -24.91 6.95 -4.60
C SER A 347 -24.67 7.72 -3.30
N LEU A 348 -23.57 7.43 -2.60
CA LEU A 348 -23.18 8.16 -1.39
C LEU A 348 -22.82 9.61 -1.72
N LEU A 349 -21.98 9.83 -2.74
CA LEU A 349 -21.61 11.19 -3.17
C LEU A 349 -22.80 11.99 -3.68
N GLY A 350 -23.68 11.37 -4.47
CA GLY A 350 -24.86 12.02 -5.04
C GLY A 350 -25.92 12.42 -4.00
N THR A 351 -25.88 11.86 -2.80
CA THR A 351 -26.76 12.21 -1.66
C THR A 351 -26.08 13.11 -0.63
N THR A 352 -24.81 13.45 -0.85
CA THR A 352 -24.04 14.28 0.08
C THR A 352 -24.42 15.75 -0.07
N GLU A 353 -25.20 16.27 0.87
CA GLU A 353 -25.54 17.71 0.95
C GLU A 353 -24.48 18.52 1.71
N VAL A 354 -23.87 17.90 2.73
CA VAL A 354 -22.91 18.54 3.62
C VAL A 354 -21.73 17.61 3.87
N ALA A 355 -20.51 18.14 3.73
CA ALA A 355 -19.28 17.50 4.16
C ALA A 355 -18.63 18.32 5.28
N ILE A 356 -18.38 17.69 6.42
CA ILE A 356 -17.60 18.28 7.51
C ILE A 356 -16.17 17.79 7.36
N VAL A 357 -15.24 18.72 7.18
CA VAL A 357 -13.81 18.44 7.09
C VAL A 357 -13.12 18.98 8.32
N GLU A 358 -12.04 18.34 8.75
CA GLU A 358 -11.16 18.93 9.75
C GLU A 358 -10.60 20.24 9.20
N GLY A 359 -10.83 21.33 9.93
CA GLY A 359 -10.16 22.59 9.65
C GLY A 359 -8.69 22.48 10.02
N GLU A 360 -7.85 23.36 9.47
CA GLU A 360 -6.48 23.52 9.96
C GLU A 360 -6.52 23.77 11.48
N ASP A 361 -5.75 22.99 12.23
CA ASP A 361 -5.60 23.17 13.67
C ASP A 361 -5.07 24.59 13.94
N LYS A 362 -5.98 25.50 14.30
CA LYS A 362 -5.61 26.71 15.02
C LYS A 362 -5.25 26.24 16.42
N SER A 363 -4.02 25.76 16.57
CA SER A 363 -3.48 25.33 17.86
C SER A 363 -3.87 26.37 18.92
N ALA A 364 -4.67 25.93 19.88
CA ALA A 364 -4.91 26.66 21.12
C ALA A 364 -3.54 27.12 21.64
N GLY A 365 -3.44 28.40 22.01
CA GLY A 365 -2.22 28.94 22.60
C GLY A 365 -1.72 28.04 23.73
N PRO A 366 -0.40 27.97 23.97
CA PRO A 366 0.15 27.10 25.00
C PRO A 366 -0.61 27.29 26.33
N PRO A 367 -1.15 26.22 26.94
CA PRO A 367 -1.68 26.29 28.29
C PRO A 367 -0.61 26.87 29.21
N GLY A 368 -1.02 27.84 30.03
CA GLY A 368 -0.16 28.54 30.97
C GLY A 368 0.69 27.58 31.80
N GLY A 369 1.95 27.98 31.99
CA GLY A 369 3.00 27.15 32.58
C GLY A 369 2.65 26.59 33.96
N MET A 370 3.05 25.34 34.17
CA MET A 370 3.23 24.80 35.51
C MET A 370 4.42 23.84 35.51
N GLY A 371 5.50 24.30 36.15
CA GLY A 371 6.30 23.56 37.14
C GLY A 371 7.03 22.29 36.69
N GLY A 372 8.37 22.35 36.73
CA GLY A 372 9.28 21.28 36.35
C GLY A 372 9.27 20.02 37.23
N MET A 373 9.80 18.94 36.63
CA MET A 373 10.59 17.82 37.17
C MET A 373 10.60 16.79 36.04
N GLY A 374 11.71 16.51 35.35
CA GLY A 374 12.92 15.92 35.89
C GLY A 374 12.91 14.42 35.55
N GLY A 375 13.82 13.99 34.68
CA GLY A 375 14.08 12.56 34.43
C GLY A 375 13.98 12.16 32.95
N GLY A 376 15.09 11.67 32.43
CA GLY A 376 15.29 11.44 31.00
C GLY A 376 14.61 10.21 30.43
N MET A 377 14.50 10.21 29.11
CA MET A 377 14.43 8.97 28.35
C MET A 377 14.94 9.24 26.94
N GLY A 378 16.02 8.56 26.59
CA GLY A 378 16.69 8.68 25.32
C GLY A 378 15.86 8.07 24.17
N GLY A 379 15.99 8.72 23.02
CA GLY A 379 16.34 8.07 21.77
C GLY A 379 15.35 7.03 21.26
N MET A 380 14.24 7.50 20.68
CA MET A 380 13.43 6.70 19.77
C MET A 380 13.65 7.22 18.34
N GLY A 381 14.62 6.60 17.65
CA GLY A 381 14.72 6.57 16.19
C GLY A 381 14.54 5.10 15.76
N GLY A 382 13.96 4.77 14.61
CA GLY A 382 13.43 5.56 13.51
C GLY A 382 12.94 4.58 12.43
N MET A 383 11.93 4.97 11.66
CA MET A 383 11.62 4.34 10.37
C MET A 383 12.64 4.80 9.33
N GLY A 384 13.26 3.85 8.62
CA GLY A 384 14.24 4.09 7.57
C GLY A 384 13.67 4.64 6.26
N GLY A 385 13.04 5.82 6.30
CA GLY A 385 13.44 6.85 5.34
C GLY A 385 14.80 7.39 5.78
N MET A 386 15.55 8.13 4.96
CA MET A 386 16.54 9.03 5.56
C MET A 386 15.76 10.00 6.46
N ILE A 387 15.62 9.69 7.76
CA ILE A 387 15.10 10.63 8.74
C ILE A 387 16.20 11.66 8.87
N VAL A 388 16.11 12.67 8.02
CA VAL A 388 16.90 13.85 8.17
C VAL A 388 16.37 14.55 9.41
N GLN A 389 17.19 14.59 10.45
CA GLN A 389 16.87 15.28 11.70
C GLN A 389 16.96 16.78 11.49
N VAL A 390 16.19 17.56 12.24
CA VAL A 390 16.31 19.03 12.23
C VAL A 390 17.11 19.41 13.46
N SER A 391 18.24 20.08 13.26
CA SER A 391 19.04 20.58 14.38
C SER A 391 18.21 21.49 15.27
N GLN A 392 18.36 21.38 16.60
CA GLN A 392 17.68 22.27 17.54
C GLN A 392 18.05 23.74 17.31
N GLU A 393 19.23 24.03 16.74
CA GLU A 393 19.64 25.37 16.35
C GLU A 393 18.71 25.98 15.29
N CYS A 394 18.21 25.16 14.35
CA CYS A 394 17.26 25.63 13.32
C CYS A 394 15.96 26.15 13.94
N VAL A 395 15.45 25.44 14.96
CA VAL A 395 14.24 25.81 15.69
C VAL A 395 14.51 27.03 16.57
N ALA A 396 15.65 27.09 17.24
CA ALA A 396 16.05 28.25 18.05
C ALA A 396 16.12 29.53 17.21
N LYS A 397 16.86 29.52 16.09
CA LYS A 397 16.98 30.68 15.19
C LYS A 397 15.65 31.10 14.58
N PHE A 398 14.79 30.14 14.23
CA PHE A 398 13.45 30.45 13.75
C PHE A 398 12.59 31.12 14.82
N ASN A 399 12.68 30.66 16.07
CA ASN A 399 12.00 31.32 17.18
C ASN A 399 12.55 32.73 17.42
N ASP A 400 13.86 32.96 17.25
CA ASP A 400 14.45 34.30 17.31
C ASP A 400 13.92 35.21 16.20
N LEU A 401 13.82 34.72 14.96
CA LEU A 401 13.20 35.45 13.83
C LEU A 401 11.73 35.78 14.12
N LYS A 402 10.97 34.82 14.65
CA LYS A 402 9.52 34.96 14.91
C LYS A 402 9.20 35.87 16.10
N LEU A 403 9.91 35.73 17.22
CA LEU A 403 9.62 36.40 18.49
C LEU A 403 10.49 37.64 18.72
N GLY A 404 11.78 37.54 18.38
CA GLY A 404 12.75 38.60 18.60
C GLY A 404 12.74 39.70 17.53
N LYS A 405 12.27 39.39 16.31
CA LYS A 405 12.31 40.26 15.12
C LYS A 405 13.70 40.82 14.77
N THR A 406 14.77 40.23 15.31
CA THR A 406 16.15 40.66 15.04
C THR A 406 16.62 40.10 13.69
N LEU A 407 16.28 38.85 13.38
CA LEU A 407 16.60 38.21 12.10
C LEU A 407 15.53 38.50 11.04
N LYS A 408 15.96 38.76 9.81
CA LYS A 408 15.12 38.90 8.61
C LYS A 408 15.02 37.63 7.80
N TYR A 409 16.09 36.85 7.73
CA TYR A 409 16.05 35.54 7.09
C TYR A 409 16.99 34.52 7.74
N ILE A 410 16.70 33.26 7.43
CA ILE A 410 17.51 32.10 7.78
C ILE A 410 17.60 31.22 6.54
N ILE A 411 18.81 30.79 6.18
CA ILE A 411 19.08 29.79 5.14
C ILE A 411 19.51 28.51 5.83
N TYR A 412 18.92 27.40 5.41
CA TYR A 412 19.20 26.06 5.92
C TYR A 412 19.76 25.17 4.81
N LYS A 413 20.62 24.24 5.21
CA LYS A 413 21.17 23.21 4.33
C LYS A 413 21.12 21.84 4.98
N LEU A 414 21.25 20.79 4.18
CA LEU A 414 21.62 19.47 4.68
C LEU A 414 23.10 19.46 5.09
N SER A 415 23.39 18.74 6.16
CA SER A 415 24.75 18.36 6.55
C SER A 415 25.45 17.59 5.42
N ASP A 416 26.78 17.57 5.42
CA ASP A 416 27.57 16.89 4.39
C ASP A 416 27.26 15.38 4.28
N ASP A 417 26.76 14.76 5.35
CA ASP A 417 26.33 13.36 5.40
C ASP A 417 24.83 13.16 5.10
N ASN A 418 24.09 14.23 4.79
CA ASN A 418 22.65 14.27 4.52
C ASN A 418 21.76 13.71 5.64
N LYS A 419 22.22 13.73 6.90
CA LYS A 419 21.46 13.22 8.04
C LYS A 419 20.77 14.29 8.87
N GLU A 420 21.19 15.54 8.73
CA GLU A 420 20.69 16.64 9.55
C GLU A 420 20.47 17.91 8.71
N ILE A 421 19.41 18.65 9.01
CA ILE A 421 19.21 20.02 8.54
C ILE A 421 19.82 20.97 9.56
N VAL A 422 20.74 21.80 9.09
CA VAL A 422 21.50 22.76 9.88
C VAL A 422 21.30 24.17 9.33
N VAL A 423 21.51 25.17 10.18
CA VAL A 423 21.56 26.57 9.76
C VAL A 423 22.83 26.77 8.93
N GLU A 424 22.67 27.27 7.71
CA GLU A 424 23.80 27.68 6.88
C GLU A 424 24.14 29.14 7.12
N ASP A 425 23.12 30.00 7.17
CA ASP A 425 23.31 31.44 7.30
C ASP A 425 22.08 32.13 7.91
N THR A 426 22.30 33.28 8.53
CA THR A 426 21.26 34.15 9.11
C THR A 426 21.63 35.60 8.92
N SER A 427 20.65 36.48 8.72
CA SER A 427 20.89 37.93 8.60
C SER A 427 19.81 38.73 9.32
N GLU A 428 20.21 39.88 9.86
CA GLU A 428 19.31 40.92 10.39
C GLU A 428 18.91 41.95 9.33
N ASP A 429 19.63 41.97 8.20
CA ASP A 429 19.35 42.87 7.06
C ASP A 429 18.25 42.30 6.15
N ALA A 430 17.37 43.19 5.68
CA ALA A 430 16.27 42.90 4.76
C ALA A 430 16.66 43.06 3.27
N ASP A 431 17.95 43.11 2.96
CA ASP A 431 18.46 43.12 1.58
C ASP A 431 18.09 41.81 0.86
N TRP A 432 17.09 41.92 -0.02
CA TRP A 432 16.57 40.81 -0.81
C TRP A 432 17.58 40.30 -1.83
N ASP A 433 18.35 41.19 -2.46
CA ASP A 433 19.26 40.81 -3.54
C ASP A 433 20.43 40.00 -2.97
N ASN A 434 20.94 40.39 -1.80
CA ASN A 434 21.95 39.61 -1.07
C ASN A 434 21.41 38.24 -0.64
N PHE A 435 20.18 38.18 -0.10
CA PHE A 435 19.52 36.92 0.22
C PHE A 435 19.37 36.00 -1.00
N ARG A 436 18.90 36.56 -2.13
CA ARG A 436 18.72 35.85 -3.40
C ARG A 436 20.06 35.33 -3.91
N GLU A 437 21.10 36.14 -3.92
CA GLU A 437 22.44 35.76 -4.36
C GLU A 437 22.97 34.55 -3.58
N LYS A 438 22.75 34.52 -2.26
CA LYS A 438 23.15 33.39 -1.40
C LYS A 438 22.43 32.09 -1.76
N LEU A 439 21.15 32.14 -2.13
CA LEU A 439 20.41 30.96 -2.59
C LEU A 439 20.88 30.50 -3.97
N VAL A 440 20.98 31.41 -4.93
CA VAL A 440 21.35 31.11 -6.33
C VAL A 440 22.77 30.54 -6.43
N ASN A 441 23.70 31.10 -5.65
CA ASN A 441 25.10 30.69 -5.65
C ASN A 441 25.40 29.57 -4.65
N ALA A 442 24.40 29.04 -3.95
CA ALA A 442 24.56 27.95 -3.00
C ALA A 442 25.14 26.71 -3.67
N LYS A 443 26.20 26.15 -3.08
CA LYS A 443 26.85 24.93 -3.58
C LYS A 443 26.65 23.77 -2.60
N SER A 444 26.35 22.59 -3.14
CA SER A 444 26.29 21.33 -2.40
C SER A 444 27.42 20.41 -2.84
N LYS A 445 27.98 19.68 -1.87
CA LYS A 445 29.01 18.69 -2.13
C LYS A 445 28.38 17.42 -2.65
N THR A 446 28.82 16.96 -3.82
CA THR A 446 28.39 15.67 -4.38
C THR A 446 29.13 14.51 -3.71
N LYS A 447 28.65 13.28 -3.89
CA LYS A 447 29.36 12.06 -3.43
C LYS A 447 30.80 11.94 -3.97
N SER A 448 31.09 12.58 -5.10
CA SER A 448 32.42 12.63 -5.72
C SER A 448 33.35 13.70 -5.09
N GLY A 449 32.84 14.52 -4.17
CA GLY A 449 33.56 15.64 -3.56
C GLY A 449 33.51 16.95 -4.36
N ALA A 450 33.01 16.93 -5.60
CA ALA A 450 32.83 18.14 -6.40
C ALA A 450 31.70 19.03 -5.82
N LEU A 451 31.92 20.36 -5.84
CA LEU A 451 30.95 21.38 -5.46
C LEU A 451 30.13 21.79 -6.69
N THR A 452 28.84 21.49 -6.68
CA THR A 452 27.89 21.90 -7.72
C THR A 452 26.81 22.78 -7.12
N LYS A 453 26.03 23.50 -7.93
CA LYS A 453 24.83 24.19 -7.43
C LYS A 453 23.93 23.22 -6.66
N GLY A 454 23.36 23.72 -5.57
CA GLY A 454 22.76 22.90 -4.53
C GLY A 454 21.44 23.45 -4.01
N PRO A 455 20.44 22.61 -3.72
CA PRO A 455 19.20 23.05 -3.09
C PRO A 455 19.41 23.66 -1.71
N ARG A 456 18.49 24.53 -1.28
CA ARG A 456 18.45 25.15 0.06
C ARG A 456 17.01 25.29 0.54
N TYR A 457 16.84 25.36 1.86
CA TYR A 457 15.60 25.89 2.43
C TYR A 457 15.86 27.28 2.98
N ALA A 458 14.88 28.14 2.96
CA ALA A 458 14.97 29.42 3.62
C ALA A 458 13.66 29.82 4.28
N VAL A 459 13.78 30.62 5.32
CA VAL A 459 12.67 31.36 5.91
C VAL A 459 13.01 32.83 5.81
N TYR A 460 12.06 33.63 5.34
CA TYR A 460 12.21 35.07 5.20
C TYR A 460 10.96 35.78 5.76
N ASP A 461 11.15 36.83 6.56
CA ASP A 461 10.07 37.68 7.06
C ASP A 461 9.80 38.83 6.09
N PHE A 462 8.81 38.66 5.21
CA PHE A 462 8.45 39.66 4.20
C PHE A 462 7.55 40.72 4.79
N SER A 463 8.06 41.94 4.88
CA SER A 463 7.25 43.12 5.16
C SER A 463 6.84 43.81 3.86
N TYR A 464 5.55 44.10 3.70
CA TYR A 464 5.02 44.78 2.51
C TYR A 464 3.87 45.72 2.87
N ASP A 465 3.72 46.79 2.11
CA ASP A 465 2.64 47.75 2.27
C ASP A 465 1.39 47.28 1.52
N LEU A 466 0.20 47.55 2.07
CA LEU A 466 -1.05 47.25 1.38
C LEU A 466 -1.37 48.35 0.36
N SER A 467 -1.75 47.96 -0.85
CA SER A 467 -2.18 48.89 -1.91
C SER A 467 -3.42 49.73 -1.52
N SER A 468 -4.18 49.30 -0.52
CA SER A 468 -5.32 50.04 0.06
C SER A 468 -4.93 51.21 0.97
N GLY A 469 -3.65 51.37 1.32
CA GLY A 469 -3.17 52.40 2.25
C GLY A 469 -3.40 52.07 3.74
N GLU A 470 -3.86 50.86 4.06
CA GLU A 470 -4.17 50.41 5.44
C GLU A 470 -2.93 49.98 6.27
N GLY A 471 -1.72 50.38 5.84
CA GLY A 471 -0.45 50.09 6.51
C GLY A 471 0.27 48.84 6.03
N SER A 472 1.36 48.48 6.72
CA SER A 472 2.25 47.38 6.34
C SER A 472 1.86 46.06 7.02
N ARG A 473 2.01 44.94 6.32
CA ARG A 473 1.87 43.57 6.86
C ARG A 473 3.20 42.84 6.76
N SER A 474 3.43 41.91 7.70
CA SER A 474 4.58 40.99 7.64
C SER A 474 4.12 39.54 7.54
N LYS A 475 4.78 38.75 6.71
CA LYS A 475 4.54 37.32 6.56
C LYS A 475 5.86 36.55 6.53
N ILE A 476 6.01 35.68 7.53
CA ILE A 476 7.07 34.68 7.55
C ILE A 476 6.78 33.65 6.46
N THR A 477 7.68 33.55 5.49
CA THR A 477 7.50 32.73 4.29
C THR A 477 8.61 31.70 4.19
N PHE A 478 8.22 30.45 3.91
CA PHE A 478 9.14 29.35 3.68
C PHE A 478 9.41 29.17 2.18
N ILE A 479 10.68 29.09 1.82
CA ILE A 479 11.14 28.96 0.43
C ILE A 479 11.93 27.65 0.30
N ALA A 480 11.48 26.75 -0.57
CA ALA A 480 12.24 25.57 -0.96
C ALA A 480 12.93 25.85 -2.30
N TRP A 481 14.23 26.16 -2.26
CA TRP A 481 15.07 26.40 -3.43
C TRP A 481 15.63 25.09 -3.97
N SER A 482 15.31 24.74 -5.21
CA SER A 482 15.75 23.48 -5.84
C SER A 482 16.08 23.70 -7.32
N PRO A 483 17.26 24.26 -7.63
CA PRO A 483 17.58 24.73 -8.98
C PRO A 483 17.54 23.58 -10.01
N ASP A 484 17.10 23.87 -11.22
CA ASP A 484 16.97 22.85 -12.29
C ASP A 484 18.29 22.23 -12.75
N ASP A 485 19.39 22.96 -12.59
CA ASP A 485 20.74 22.48 -12.88
C ASP A 485 21.40 21.70 -11.71
N ALA A 486 20.68 21.50 -10.58
CA ALA A 486 21.16 20.64 -9.50
C ALA A 486 21.00 19.15 -9.83
N GLY A 487 21.95 18.34 -9.34
CA GLY A 487 21.89 16.88 -9.51
C GLY A 487 20.62 16.26 -8.92
N ILE A 488 20.10 15.22 -9.58
CA ILE A 488 18.86 14.52 -9.22
C ILE A 488 18.88 14.03 -7.77
N GLN A 489 20.00 13.46 -7.32
CA GLN A 489 20.11 12.89 -5.97
C GLN A 489 19.95 13.97 -4.87
N PRO A 490 20.69 15.11 -4.87
CA PRO A 490 20.41 16.23 -3.97
C PRO A 490 18.95 16.73 -4.00
N LYS A 491 18.35 16.89 -5.19
CA LYS A 491 16.95 17.34 -5.32
C LYS A 491 15.99 16.37 -4.64
N MET A 492 16.18 15.05 -4.82
CA MET A 492 15.39 14.02 -4.15
C MET A 492 15.50 14.08 -2.62
N VAL A 493 16.72 14.19 -2.09
CA VAL A 493 16.92 14.21 -0.62
C VAL A 493 16.26 15.46 -0.02
N TYR A 494 16.48 16.63 -0.61
CA TYR A 494 15.84 17.87 -0.17
C TYR A 494 14.30 17.84 -0.34
N ALA A 495 13.77 17.20 -1.38
CA ALA A 495 12.32 17.02 -1.50
C ALA A 495 11.78 16.15 -0.34
N SER A 496 12.49 15.07 0.00
CA SER A 496 12.06 14.13 1.05
C SER A 496 12.18 14.69 2.48
N SER A 497 13.12 15.61 2.73
CA SER A 497 13.35 16.20 4.07
C SER A 497 12.63 17.53 4.31
N LYS A 498 11.96 18.10 3.30
CA LYS A 498 11.24 19.38 3.40
C LYS A 498 10.22 19.39 4.54
N ASP A 499 9.40 18.34 4.61
CA ASP A 499 8.33 18.25 5.60
C ASP A 499 8.85 18.12 7.03
N ALA A 500 10.04 17.52 7.22
CA ALA A 500 10.66 17.42 8.53
C ALA A 500 11.00 18.81 9.08
N LEU A 501 11.65 19.67 8.28
CA LEU A 501 11.91 21.06 8.66
C LEU A 501 10.62 21.84 8.88
N LYS A 502 9.67 21.76 7.94
CA LYS A 502 8.42 22.54 8.03
C LYS A 502 7.63 22.23 9.29
N ARG A 503 7.54 20.96 9.70
CA ARG A 503 6.87 20.55 10.94
C ARG A 503 7.57 21.10 12.20
N SER A 504 8.88 21.30 12.14
CA SER A 504 9.65 21.89 13.24
C SER A 504 9.52 23.42 13.34
N LEU A 505 9.13 24.11 12.26
CA LEU A 505 9.04 25.57 12.19
C LEU A 505 7.57 26.05 12.28
N THR A 506 7.05 26.21 13.49
CA THR A 506 5.63 26.56 13.70
C THR A 506 5.34 28.06 13.47
N GLY A 507 4.40 28.39 12.57
CA GLY A 507 3.98 29.78 12.30
C GLY A 507 4.46 30.38 10.97
N ILE A 508 4.86 29.54 10.02
CA ILE A 508 5.02 29.92 8.61
C ILE A 508 3.65 30.31 8.04
N ALA A 509 3.55 31.48 7.42
CA ALA A 509 2.30 32.05 6.89
C ALA A 509 2.11 31.81 5.38
N ALA A 510 3.20 31.53 4.65
CA ALA A 510 3.18 31.20 3.23
C ALA A 510 4.34 30.25 2.89
N GLU A 511 4.17 29.41 1.88
CA GLU A 511 5.25 28.58 1.35
C GLU A 511 5.21 28.51 -0.17
N PHE A 512 6.37 28.37 -0.80
CA PHE A 512 6.47 28.00 -2.21
C PHE A 512 7.79 27.28 -2.52
N GLN A 513 7.81 26.61 -3.65
CA GLN A 513 9.00 26.01 -4.23
C GLN A 513 9.48 26.89 -5.39
N ALA A 514 10.79 27.06 -5.50
CA ALA A 514 11.43 27.81 -6.57
C ALA A 514 12.51 26.94 -7.22
N ASN A 515 12.50 26.86 -8.55
CA ASN A 515 13.42 26.02 -9.30
C ASN A 515 14.32 26.82 -10.27
N ASP A 516 13.98 28.07 -10.53
CA ASP A 516 14.77 28.99 -11.34
C ASP A 516 14.89 30.37 -10.71
N GLU A 517 15.74 31.19 -11.28
CA GLU A 517 16.05 32.52 -10.79
C GLU A 517 14.87 33.51 -10.85
N ASP A 518 13.89 33.25 -11.72
CA ASP A 518 12.72 34.08 -11.96
C ASP A 518 11.65 33.84 -10.86
N ASP A 519 11.57 32.61 -10.35
CA ASP A 519 10.70 32.21 -9.24
C ASP A 519 10.98 32.99 -7.93
N ILE A 520 12.21 33.52 -7.78
CA ILE A 520 12.68 34.26 -6.61
C ILE A 520 12.98 35.74 -6.92
N GLU A 521 12.47 36.27 -8.02
CA GLU A 521 12.41 37.72 -8.22
C GLU A 521 11.51 38.36 -7.16
N TYR A 522 11.93 39.52 -6.63
CA TYR A 522 11.21 40.18 -5.53
C TYR A 522 9.73 40.41 -5.86
N ALA A 523 9.42 40.87 -7.09
CA ALA A 523 8.05 41.11 -7.53
C ALA A 523 7.20 39.83 -7.60
N SER A 524 7.78 38.74 -8.12
CA SER A 524 7.14 37.42 -8.20
C SER A 524 6.81 36.87 -6.82
N VAL A 525 7.77 36.96 -5.89
CA VAL A 525 7.60 36.48 -4.52
C VAL A 525 6.63 37.37 -3.74
N LEU A 526 6.75 38.69 -3.86
CA LEU A 526 5.86 39.64 -3.21
C LEU A 526 4.40 39.43 -3.62
N ASN A 527 4.14 39.18 -4.90
CA ASN A 527 2.79 38.87 -5.38
C ASN A 527 2.25 37.57 -4.76
N ARG A 528 3.07 36.50 -4.75
CA ARG A 528 2.72 35.20 -4.13
C ARG A 528 2.44 35.33 -2.63
N VAL A 529 3.29 36.05 -1.91
CA VAL A 529 3.19 36.24 -0.45
C VAL A 529 2.02 37.15 -0.09
N SER A 530 1.82 38.25 -0.81
CA SER A 530 0.73 39.19 -0.56
C SER A 530 -0.64 38.69 -1.04
N LYS A 531 -0.66 37.72 -1.98
CA LYS A 531 -1.84 37.30 -2.74
C LYS A 531 -2.47 38.46 -3.52
N GLY A 532 -1.63 39.31 -4.12
CA GLY A 532 -2.05 40.49 -4.90
C GLY A 532 -2.54 41.67 -4.07
N LEU A 533 -2.23 41.71 -2.77
CA LEU A 533 -2.64 42.78 -1.85
C LEU A 533 -1.54 43.82 -1.60
N ALA A 534 -0.31 43.53 -2.03
CA ALA A 534 0.82 44.46 -1.96
C ALA A 534 0.78 45.48 -3.11
#